data_AF-A0A4Q4YLH1-F1
#
_entry.id   AF-A0A4Q4YLH1-F1
#
_cell.length_a   1.000
_cell.length_b   1.000
_cell.length_c   1.000
_cell.angle_alpha   90.00
_cell.angle_beta   90.00
_cell.angle_gamma   90.00
#
_symmetry.space_group_name_H-M   'P 1'
#
loop_
_entity.id
_entity.type
_entity.pdbx_description
1 polymer ?
#
loop_
_entity_poly.entity_id
_entity_poly.type
_entity_poly.pdbx_seq_one_letter_code
_entity_poly.pdbx_strand_id
1 'polypeptide(L)'
;MDGEDPRERPDFISGIINGLERYNPEAVGTLEDYLRQQCEERFVDCNANRTLLKLYQLNPDRIKDEVITNVLVKTLTCFPSPQFALAMHLIPPSILAPANARAELPEAISKLRELDGQLQGAQYARFWATLDSDDLYADLTADVSGFEETVRVRIATLVGHAYREVELPLLEAWLGLEGQAAAKFITETAGWKVGDDGLVKVPRNPENEARKAEVREDVNVDMFSRVIRRAWEEQTA
;
A
#
# COMPACT_ATOMS: atom_id res chain seq x y z
N MET A 1 -3.77 -11.64 2.32
CA MET A 1 -3.75 -10.38 1.56
C MET A 1 -4.01 -10.74 0.12
N ASP A 2 -5.15 -10.31 -0.43
CA ASP A 2 -5.26 -10.20 -1.90
C ASP A 2 -4.03 -9.43 -2.40
N GLY A 3 -3.43 -9.88 -3.50
CA GLY A 3 -2.26 -9.24 -4.06
C GLY A 3 -2.48 -7.74 -4.23
N GLU A 4 -1.41 -6.96 -4.06
CA GLU A 4 -1.44 -5.49 -4.19
C GLU A 4 -1.72 -5.01 -5.61
N ASP A 5 -1.75 -5.95 -6.56
CA ASP A 5 -2.14 -5.76 -7.95
C ASP A 5 -3.59 -6.25 -8.16
N PRO A 6 -4.33 -5.68 -9.13
CA PRO A 6 -5.71 -6.07 -9.37
C PRO A 6 -5.83 -7.54 -9.79
N ARG A 7 -6.95 -8.17 -9.40
CA ARG A 7 -7.24 -9.58 -9.74
C ARG A 7 -7.33 -9.81 -11.25
N GLU A 8 -7.87 -8.83 -11.97
CA GLU A 8 -7.95 -8.82 -13.42
C GLU A 8 -7.27 -7.56 -13.94
N ARG A 9 -6.25 -7.75 -14.78
CA ARG A 9 -5.52 -6.66 -15.43
C ARG A 9 -5.84 -6.70 -16.92
N PRO A 10 -6.18 -5.55 -17.55
CA PRO A 10 -6.44 -5.52 -18.97
C PRO A 10 -5.26 -6.08 -19.79
N ASP A 11 -5.56 -6.83 -20.85
CA ASP A 11 -4.55 -7.53 -21.65
C ASP A 11 -3.49 -6.58 -22.22
N PHE A 12 -3.89 -5.37 -22.61
CA PHE A 12 -2.97 -4.36 -23.13
C PHE A 12 -1.98 -3.87 -22.07
N ILE A 13 -2.41 -3.67 -20.81
CA ILE A 13 -1.51 -3.31 -19.69
C ILE A 13 -0.58 -4.49 -19.38
N SER A 14 -1.12 -5.71 -19.34
CA SER A 14 -0.33 -6.92 -19.14
C SER A 14 0.73 -7.11 -20.24
N GLY A 15 0.38 -6.82 -21.49
CA GLY A 15 1.29 -6.85 -22.63
C GLY A 15 2.40 -5.80 -22.54
N ILE A 16 2.08 -4.59 -22.06
CA ILE A 16 3.07 -3.54 -21.82
C ILE A 16 4.08 -4.00 -20.75
N ILE A 17 3.60 -4.39 -19.57
CA ILE A 17 4.45 -4.71 -18.40
C ILE A 17 5.36 -5.92 -18.66
N ASN A 18 4.81 -6.98 -19.26
CA ASN A 18 5.54 -8.24 -19.47
C ASN A 18 6.28 -8.28 -20.82
N GLY A 19 5.97 -7.37 -21.73
CA GLY A 19 6.55 -7.32 -23.08
C GLY A 19 7.73 -6.35 -23.21
N LEU A 20 8.11 -6.13 -24.47
CA LEU A 20 9.15 -5.15 -24.83
C LEU A 20 8.63 -3.71 -24.77
N GLU A 21 7.32 -3.52 -24.87
CA GLU A 21 6.64 -2.22 -24.82
C GLU A 21 6.86 -1.46 -23.50
N ARG A 22 7.30 -2.12 -22.42
CA ARG A 22 7.72 -1.47 -21.16
C ARG A 22 8.88 -0.47 -21.31
N TYR A 23 9.56 -0.47 -22.47
CA TYR A 23 10.61 0.49 -22.80
C TYR A 23 10.21 1.44 -23.92
N ASN A 24 9.01 1.29 -24.49
CA ASN A 24 8.52 2.15 -25.55
C ASN A 24 7.97 3.46 -24.94
N PRO A 25 8.53 4.64 -25.29
CA PRO A 25 8.02 5.93 -24.79
C PRO A 25 6.57 6.22 -25.22
N GLU A 26 6.05 5.58 -26.26
CA GLU A 26 4.64 5.73 -26.68
C GLU A 26 3.68 5.06 -25.69
N ALA A 27 4.12 4.07 -24.93
CA ALA A 27 3.30 3.39 -23.91
C ALA A 27 2.98 4.27 -22.69
N VAL A 28 3.66 5.41 -22.54
CA VAL A 28 3.45 6.36 -21.44
C VAL A 28 2.00 6.83 -21.39
N GLY A 29 1.42 7.26 -22.51
CA GLY A 29 0.05 7.78 -22.55
C GLY A 29 -0.98 6.75 -22.09
N THR A 30 -0.83 5.50 -22.54
CA THR A 30 -1.71 4.39 -22.14
C THR A 30 -1.64 4.11 -20.63
N LEU A 31 -0.44 4.18 -20.04
CA LEU A 31 -0.26 3.97 -18.60
C LEU A 31 -0.74 5.17 -17.77
N GLU A 32 -0.64 6.39 -18.27
CA GLU A 32 -1.22 7.58 -17.65
C GLU A 32 -2.76 7.52 -17.62
N ASP A 33 -3.39 7.11 -18.73
CA ASP A 33 -4.83 6.94 -18.79
C ASP A 33 -5.30 5.81 -17.85
N TYR A 34 -4.53 4.72 -17.76
CA TYR A 34 -4.80 3.66 -16.80
C TYR A 34 -4.60 4.10 -15.34
N LEU A 35 -3.64 5.00 -15.06
CA LEU A 35 -3.53 5.62 -13.73
C LEU A 35 -4.75 6.49 -13.42
N ARG A 36 -5.25 7.27 -14.39
CA ARG A 36 -6.47 8.05 -14.20
C ARG A 36 -7.65 7.15 -13.84
N GLN A 37 -7.80 6.02 -14.53
CA GLN A 37 -8.81 5.02 -14.20
C GLN A 37 -8.63 4.47 -12.77
N GLN A 38 -7.40 4.17 -12.34
CA GLN A 38 -7.11 3.76 -10.97
C GLN A 38 -7.54 4.83 -9.94
N CYS A 39 -7.33 6.11 -10.25
CA CYS A 39 -7.75 7.23 -9.39
C CYS A 39 -9.28 7.34 -9.28
N GLU A 40 -10.02 7.05 -10.35
CA GLU A 40 -11.48 7.13 -10.40
C GLU A 40 -12.18 5.89 -9.77
N GLU A 41 -11.70 4.69 -10.07
CA GLU A 41 -12.38 3.42 -9.78
C GLU A 41 -11.92 2.73 -8.48
N ARG A 42 -11.12 3.41 -7.64
CA ARG A 42 -10.69 2.93 -6.31
C ARG A 42 -9.93 1.59 -6.29
N PHE A 43 -9.20 1.27 -7.36
CA PHE A 43 -8.24 0.15 -7.38
C PHE A 43 -6.81 0.66 -7.56
N VAL A 44 -5.83 -0.22 -7.38
CA VAL A 44 -4.41 0.13 -7.55
C VAL A 44 -3.68 -1.02 -8.22
N ASP A 45 -2.80 -0.68 -9.16
CA ASP A 45 -1.90 -1.59 -9.86
C ASP A 45 -0.47 -1.09 -9.68
N CYS A 46 0.16 -1.50 -8.58
CA CYS A 46 1.48 -1.01 -8.21
C CYS A 46 2.55 -1.42 -9.22
N ASN A 47 2.37 -2.53 -9.93
CA ASN A 47 3.29 -2.93 -11.00
C ASN A 47 3.18 -2.03 -12.24
N ALA A 48 1.97 -1.67 -12.67
CA ALA A 48 1.76 -0.71 -13.75
C ALA A 48 2.32 0.67 -13.38
N ASN A 49 2.06 1.14 -12.16
CA ASN A 49 2.51 2.44 -11.68
C ASN A 49 4.05 2.55 -11.63
N ARG A 50 4.73 1.48 -11.17
CA ARG A 50 6.21 1.43 -11.21
C ARG A 50 6.74 1.37 -12.65
N THR A 51 6.04 0.70 -13.56
CA THR A 51 6.42 0.67 -14.98
C THR A 51 6.32 2.07 -15.60
N LEU A 52 5.26 2.83 -15.27
CA LEU A 52 5.10 4.23 -15.68
C LEU A 52 6.24 5.11 -15.14
N LEU A 53 6.53 5.05 -13.84
CA LEU A 53 7.66 5.78 -13.25
C LEU A 53 9.00 5.37 -13.87
N LYS A 54 9.17 4.10 -14.24
CA LYS A 54 10.38 3.63 -14.92
C LYS A 54 10.51 4.24 -16.32
N LEU A 55 9.42 4.35 -17.07
CA LEU A 55 9.41 5.01 -18.38
C LEU A 55 9.72 6.51 -18.26
N TYR A 56 9.21 7.19 -17.24
CA TYR A 56 9.59 8.56 -16.91
C TYR A 56 11.07 8.70 -16.58
N GLN A 57 11.65 7.75 -15.83
CA GLN A 57 13.09 7.73 -15.55
C GLN A 57 13.93 7.60 -16.84
N LEU A 58 13.43 6.86 -17.83
CA LEU A 58 14.11 6.67 -19.13
C LEU A 58 13.88 7.83 -20.11
N ASN A 59 12.78 8.58 -19.96
CA ASN A 59 12.36 9.64 -20.88
C ASN A 59 12.00 10.93 -20.10
N PRO A 60 12.99 11.71 -19.65
CA PRO A 60 12.77 12.88 -18.79
C PRO A 60 11.90 13.98 -19.42
N ASP A 61 11.87 14.07 -20.74
CA ASP A 61 11.07 15.01 -21.53
C ASP A 61 9.56 14.77 -21.43
N ARG A 62 9.14 13.59 -20.95
CA ARG A 62 7.73 13.19 -20.84
C ARG A 62 7.19 13.24 -19.41
N ILE A 63 8.01 13.65 -18.44
CA ILE A 63 7.64 13.67 -17.04
C ILE A 63 6.49 14.66 -16.81
N LYS A 64 5.50 14.22 -16.04
CA LYS A 64 4.41 15.06 -15.53
C LYS A 64 4.35 14.95 -14.01
N ASP A 65 4.45 16.09 -13.34
CA ASP A 65 4.53 16.17 -11.88
C ASP A 65 3.27 15.64 -11.20
N GLU A 66 2.10 15.94 -11.76
CA GLU A 66 0.78 15.43 -11.33
C GLU A 66 0.69 13.90 -11.39
N VAL A 67 1.26 13.29 -12.43
CA VAL A 67 1.26 11.82 -12.57
C VAL A 67 2.13 11.17 -11.49
N ILE A 68 3.28 11.78 -11.17
CA ILE A 68 4.16 11.28 -10.10
C ILE A 68 3.45 11.37 -8.74
N THR A 69 2.83 12.51 -8.44
CA THR A 69 2.09 12.69 -7.17
C THR A 69 0.91 11.73 -7.07
N ASN A 70 0.13 11.56 -8.14
CA ASN A 70 -0.96 10.60 -8.19
C ASN A 70 -0.50 9.15 -7.99
N VAL A 71 0.61 8.72 -8.61
CA VAL A 71 1.20 7.40 -8.32
C VAL A 71 1.54 7.27 -6.83
N LEU A 72 2.21 8.26 -6.25
CA LEU A 72 2.59 8.23 -4.84
C LEU A 72 1.36 8.14 -3.92
N VAL A 73 0.32 8.94 -4.15
CA VAL A 73 -0.93 8.91 -3.39
C VAL A 73 -1.64 7.55 -3.51
N LYS A 74 -1.67 6.96 -4.71
CA LYS A 74 -2.21 5.59 -4.89
C LYS A 74 -1.39 4.55 -4.14
N THR A 75 -0.07 4.68 -4.08
CA THR A 75 0.75 3.77 -3.28
C THR A 75 0.63 4.01 -1.77
N LEU A 76 0.31 5.23 -1.32
CA LEU A 76 0.03 5.53 0.08
C LEU A 76 -1.14 4.68 0.59
N THR A 77 -2.19 4.45 -0.20
CA THR A 77 -3.34 3.65 0.22
C THR A 77 -3.03 2.16 0.41
N CYS A 78 -1.82 1.71 0.06
CA CYS A 78 -1.39 0.32 0.14
C CYS A 78 -0.67 -0.03 1.46
N PHE A 79 -0.47 0.92 2.39
CA PHE A 79 0.21 0.69 3.66
C PHE A 79 -0.32 -0.56 4.40
N PRO A 80 0.53 -1.35 5.09
CA PRO A 80 1.96 -1.12 5.37
C PRO A 80 2.88 -1.70 4.26
N SER A 81 2.43 -1.70 3.02
CA SER A 81 3.21 -2.21 1.89
C SER A 81 4.43 -1.34 1.56
N PRO A 82 5.54 -1.91 1.04
CA PRO A 82 6.71 -1.14 0.59
C PRO A 82 6.49 -0.38 -0.73
N GLN A 83 5.31 -0.43 -1.36
CA GLN A 83 5.11 0.13 -2.71
C GLN A 83 5.39 1.62 -2.81
N PHE A 84 5.09 2.40 -1.76
CA PHE A 84 5.44 3.82 -1.73
C PHE A 84 6.95 4.04 -1.81
N ALA A 85 7.72 3.31 -1.00
CA ALA A 85 9.18 3.37 -1.02
C ALA A 85 9.74 2.91 -2.39
N LEU A 86 9.16 1.86 -2.99
CA LEU A 86 9.57 1.38 -4.32
C LEU A 86 9.29 2.40 -5.42
N ALA A 87 8.13 3.08 -5.38
CA ALA A 87 7.80 4.16 -6.30
C ALA A 87 8.78 5.34 -6.16
N MET A 88 9.06 5.75 -4.91
CA MET A 88 10.02 6.80 -4.59
C MET A 88 11.42 6.54 -5.15
N HIS A 89 11.89 5.29 -5.14
CA HIS A 89 13.20 4.92 -5.68
C HIS A 89 13.29 4.99 -7.22
N LEU A 90 12.16 5.08 -7.93
CA LEU A 90 12.13 5.25 -9.38
C LEU A 90 12.12 6.72 -9.81
N ILE A 91 11.83 7.64 -8.89
CA ILE A 91 11.85 9.08 -9.15
C ILE A 91 13.33 9.54 -9.30
N PRO A 92 13.70 10.20 -10.41
CA PRO A 92 15.07 10.68 -10.61
C PRO A 92 15.57 11.58 -9.48
N PRO A 93 16.78 11.36 -8.93
CA PRO A 93 17.34 12.21 -7.87
C PRO A 93 17.53 13.67 -8.29
N SER A 94 17.64 13.94 -9.60
CA SER A 94 17.71 15.30 -10.15
C SER A 94 16.47 16.12 -9.84
N ILE A 95 15.28 15.50 -9.81
CA ILE A 95 14.02 16.17 -9.45
C ILE A 95 14.07 16.59 -7.98
N LEU A 96 14.58 15.73 -7.12
CA LEU A 96 14.67 15.94 -5.68
C LEU A 96 15.91 16.76 -5.25
N ALA A 97 16.71 17.25 -6.21
CA ALA A 97 17.94 17.95 -5.91
C ALA A 97 17.66 19.29 -5.21
N PRO A 98 18.54 19.75 -4.29
CA PRO A 98 18.37 21.03 -3.58
C PRO A 98 18.25 22.24 -4.51
N ALA A 99 18.82 22.17 -5.72
CA ALA A 99 18.68 23.20 -6.74
C ALA A 99 17.22 23.43 -7.16
N ASN A 100 16.38 22.39 -7.04
CA ASN A 100 14.95 22.41 -7.35
C ASN A 100 14.08 22.58 -6.10
N ALA A 101 14.64 22.96 -4.95
CA ALA A 101 13.90 23.10 -3.69
C ALA A 101 12.81 24.20 -3.71
N ARG A 102 12.74 25.01 -4.77
CA ARG A 102 11.66 25.98 -5.01
C ARG A 102 10.59 25.48 -5.98
N ALA A 103 10.72 24.26 -6.48
CA ALA A 103 9.72 23.62 -7.32
C ALA A 103 8.63 22.99 -6.44
N GLU A 104 7.41 22.93 -6.97
CA GLU A 104 6.22 22.43 -6.27
C GLU A 104 6.32 20.91 -6.03
N LEU A 105 6.89 20.15 -6.97
CA LEU A 105 6.98 18.69 -6.89
C LEU A 105 7.84 18.17 -5.72
N PRO A 106 9.06 18.66 -5.46
CA PRO A 106 9.84 18.24 -4.28
C PRO A 106 9.14 18.50 -2.94
N GLU A 107 8.40 19.61 -2.82
CA GLU A 107 7.61 19.90 -1.62
C GLU A 107 6.46 18.90 -1.47
N ALA A 108 5.69 18.66 -2.54
CA ALA A 108 4.63 17.66 -2.59
C ALA A 108 5.14 16.28 -2.18
N ILE A 109 6.28 15.85 -2.74
CA ILE A 109 6.91 14.56 -2.40
C ILE A 109 7.32 14.49 -0.93
N SER A 110 7.83 15.59 -0.36
CA SER A 110 8.20 15.65 1.05
C SER A 110 6.98 15.48 1.96
N LYS A 111 5.87 16.16 1.63
CA LYS A 111 4.59 16.05 2.33
C LYS A 111 4.02 14.63 2.26
N LEU A 112 3.98 14.03 1.06
CA LEU A 112 3.53 12.65 0.88
C LEU A 112 4.40 11.64 1.65
N ARG A 113 5.71 11.88 1.75
CA ARG A 113 6.61 11.04 2.55
C ARG A 113 6.33 11.15 4.05
N GLU A 114 5.97 12.34 4.54
CA GLU A 114 5.56 12.49 5.94
C GLU A 114 4.30 11.66 6.24
N LEU A 115 3.30 11.72 5.36
CA LEU A 115 2.09 10.90 5.48
C LEU A 115 2.40 9.40 5.44
N ASP A 116 3.24 8.92 4.51
CA ASP A 116 3.67 7.52 4.46
C ASP A 116 4.31 7.09 5.78
N GLY A 117 5.25 7.89 6.30
CA GLY A 117 5.93 7.58 7.56
C GLY A 117 4.97 7.42 8.74
N GLN A 118 3.92 8.23 8.79
CA GLN A 118 2.89 8.15 9.83
C GLN A 118 1.98 6.92 9.65
N LEU A 119 1.57 6.59 8.41
CA LEU A 119 0.77 5.39 8.10
C LEU A 119 1.53 4.09 8.37
N GLN A 120 2.79 4.00 7.90
CA GLN A 120 3.68 2.86 8.12
C GLN A 120 4.00 2.68 9.62
N GLY A 121 4.13 3.78 10.35
CA GLY A 121 4.35 3.79 11.80
C GLY A 121 3.08 3.57 12.64
N ALA A 122 1.93 3.30 12.02
CA ALA A 122 0.61 3.18 12.68
C ALA A 122 0.22 4.39 13.56
N GLN A 123 0.73 5.59 13.22
CA GLN A 123 0.42 6.85 13.91
C GLN A 123 -0.84 7.49 13.30
N TYR A 124 -1.95 6.75 13.26
CA TYR A 124 -3.15 7.14 12.50
C TYR A 124 -3.80 8.46 12.95
N ALA A 125 -3.87 8.71 14.26
CA ALA A 125 -4.41 9.97 14.77
C ALA A 125 -3.57 11.17 14.33
N ARG A 126 -2.23 11.00 14.26
CA ARG A 126 -1.33 12.03 13.74
C ARG A 126 -1.49 12.21 12.24
N PHE A 127 -1.69 11.12 11.51
CA PHE A 127 -1.97 11.15 10.07
C PHE A 127 -3.15 12.06 9.72
N TRP A 128 -4.29 11.88 10.38
CA TRP A 128 -5.46 12.73 10.13
C TRP A 128 -5.18 14.19 10.50
N ALA A 129 -4.56 14.45 11.66
CA ALA A 129 -4.20 15.80 12.05
C ALA A 129 -3.20 16.48 11.10
N THR A 130 -2.26 15.72 10.52
CA THR A 130 -1.32 16.23 9.50
C THR A 130 -2.04 16.49 8.18
N LEU A 131 -2.93 15.59 7.75
CA LEU A 131 -3.73 15.76 6.54
C LEU A 131 -4.60 17.04 6.61
N ASP A 132 -5.20 17.31 7.76
CA ASP A 132 -6.04 18.49 8.00
C ASP A 132 -5.25 19.80 8.26
N SER A 133 -3.93 19.72 8.40
CA SER A 133 -3.12 20.86 8.85
C SER A 133 -2.77 21.88 7.77
N ASP A 134 -2.83 21.49 6.50
CA ASP A 134 -2.32 22.27 5.37
C ASP A 134 -3.10 21.95 4.10
N ASP A 135 -3.65 22.97 3.44
CA ASP A 135 -4.49 22.84 2.24
C ASP A 135 -3.79 22.07 1.10
N LEU A 136 -2.45 22.09 1.04
CA LEU A 136 -1.72 21.34 0.02
C LEU A 136 -1.93 19.83 0.14
N TYR A 137 -2.18 19.29 1.34
CA TYR A 137 -2.50 17.88 1.50
C TYR A 137 -3.85 17.51 0.87
N ALA A 138 -4.84 18.41 1.00
CA ALA A 138 -6.13 18.23 0.37
C ALA A 138 -6.00 18.27 -1.16
N ASP A 139 -5.24 19.24 -1.69
CA ASP A 139 -4.97 19.35 -3.13
C ASP A 139 -4.26 18.10 -3.68
N LEU A 140 -3.27 17.56 -2.96
CA LEU A 140 -2.53 16.37 -3.39
C LEU A 140 -3.39 15.11 -3.43
N THR A 141 -4.44 15.03 -2.61
CA THR A 141 -5.28 13.83 -2.49
C THR A 141 -6.60 13.95 -3.25
N ALA A 142 -6.94 15.14 -3.74
CA ALA A 142 -8.21 15.45 -4.40
C ALA A 142 -8.48 14.60 -5.65
N ASP A 143 -7.44 14.30 -6.43
CA ASP A 143 -7.56 13.51 -7.66
C ASP A 143 -7.87 12.03 -7.41
N VAL A 144 -7.63 11.53 -6.19
CA VAL A 144 -7.83 10.13 -5.83
C VAL A 144 -9.20 9.96 -5.16
N SER A 145 -10.19 9.54 -5.95
CA SER A 145 -11.55 9.29 -5.46
C SER A 145 -11.54 8.28 -4.31
N GLY A 146 -12.15 8.67 -3.18
CA GLY A 146 -12.25 7.81 -2.01
C GLY A 146 -10.91 7.52 -1.31
N PHE A 147 -9.93 8.42 -1.44
CA PHE A 147 -8.64 8.29 -0.75
C PHE A 147 -8.81 8.01 0.75
N GLU A 148 -9.49 8.90 1.48
CA GLU A 148 -9.65 8.75 2.93
C GLU A 148 -10.46 7.50 3.31
N GLU A 149 -11.49 7.17 2.54
CA GLU A 149 -12.31 5.97 2.77
C GLU A 149 -11.45 4.71 2.63
N THR A 150 -10.62 4.65 1.59
CA THR A 150 -9.69 3.54 1.35
C THR A 150 -8.68 3.42 2.49
N VAL A 151 -8.13 4.55 2.96
CA VAL A 151 -7.23 4.58 4.13
C VAL A 151 -7.95 4.06 5.37
N ARG A 152 -9.17 4.52 5.67
CA ARG A 152 -9.95 4.06 6.83
C ARG A 152 -10.25 2.56 6.77
N VAL A 153 -10.65 2.03 5.62
CA VAL A 153 -10.87 0.58 5.42
C VAL A 153 -9.58 -0.21 5.66
N ARG A 154 -8.45 0.33 5.21
CA ARG A 154 -7.14 -0.30 5.44
C ARG A 154 -6.74 -0.27 6.92
N ILE A 155 -6.91 0.85 7.62
CA ILE A 155 -6.71 0.97 9.07
C ILE A 155 -7.58 -0.07 9.79
N ALA A 156 -8.87 -0.14 9.47
CA ALA A 156 -9.79 -1.11 10.07
C ALA A 156 -9.34 -2.56 9.83
N THR A 157 -8.87 -2.88 8.63
CA THR A 157 -8.32 -4.21 8.32
C THR A 157 -7.12 -4.55 9.21
N LEU A 158 -6.17 -3.62 9.37
CA LEU A 158 -4.98 -3.82 10.20
C LEU A 158 -5.32 -3.95 11.70
N VAL A 159 -6.22 -3.11 12.19
CA VAL A 159 -6.75 -3.22 13.57
C VAL A 159 -7.47 -4.55 13.75
N GLY A 160 -8.22 -5.00 12.74
CA GLY A 160 -8.89 -6.29 12.72
C GLY A 160 -7.94 -7.49 12.86
N HIS A 161 -6.71 -7.37 12.35
CA HIS A 161 -5.67 -8.39 12.50
C HIS A 161 -4.99 -8.34 13.88
N ALA A 162 -4.84 -7.16 14.47
CA ALA A 162 -4.03 -6.98 15.68
C ALA A 162 -4.85 -7.03 16.99
N TYR A 163 -6.15 -6.72 16.94
CA TYR A 163 -6.97 -6.54 18.14
C TYR A 163 -8.19 -7.45 18.17
N ARG A 164 -8.69 -7.68 19.39
CA ARG A 164 -9.98 -8.34 19.66
C ARG A 164 -10.98 -7.39 20.31
N GLU A 165 -10.47 -6.48 21.12
CA GLU A 165 -11.22 -5.44 21.82
C GLU A 165 -10.39 -4.15 21.73
N VAL A 166 -11.05 -3.05 21.42
CA VAL A 166 -10.42 -1.71 21.31
C VAL A 166 -11.35 -0.70 21.96
N GLU A 167 -10.81 0.26 22.70
CA GLU A 167 -11.59 1.37 23.25
C GLU A 167 -12.17 2.25 22.12
N LEU A 168 -13.45 2.59 22.21
CA LEU A 168 -14.13 3.40 21.20
C LEU A 168 -13.43 4.74 20.92
N PRO A 169 -13.02 5.54 21.93
CA PRO A 169 -12.35 6.83 21.67
C PRO A 169 -11.01 6.68 20.94
N LEU A 170 -10.28 5.59 21.19
CA LEU A 170 -9.02 5.31 20.52
C LEU A 170 -9.26 4.94 19.05
N LEU A 171 -10.28 4.12 18.78
CA LEU A 171 -10.63 3.74 17.42
C LEU A 171 -11.18 4.93 16.61
N GLU A 172 -11.97 5.81 17.23
CA GLU A 172 -12.42 7.08 16.64
C GLU A 172 -11.23 7.93 16.19
N ALA A 173 -10.23 8.11 17.07
CA ALA A 173 -9.01 8.85 16.75
C ALA A 173 -8.19 8.20 15.61
N TRP A 174 -8.15 6.87 15.53
CA TRP A 174 -7.47 6.17 14.44
C TRP A 174 -8.22 6.24 13.11
N LEU A 175 -9.55 6.29 13.14
CA LEU A 175 -10.37 6.43 11.93
C LEU A 175 -10.51 7.89 11.48
N GLY A 176 -10.16 8.87 12.33
CA GLY A 176 -10.40 10.28 12.05
C GLY A 176 -11.89 10.56 11.89
N LEU A 177 -12.73 9.88 12.69
CA LEU A 177 -14.19 10.01 12.69
C LEU A 177 -14.68 10.10 14.12
N GLU A 178 -15.76 10.86 14.34
CA GLU A 178 -16.35 11.04 15.67
C GLU A 178 -17.83 10.67 15.68
N GLY A 179 -18.30 10.14 16.81
CA GLY A 179 -19.72 9.97 17.12
C GLY A 179 -20.45 9.06 16.13
N GLN A 180 -21.55 9.55 15.55
CA GLN A 180 -22.42 8.73 14.69
C GLN A 180 -21.70 8.26 13.42
N ALA A 181 -20.78 9.05 12.87
CA ALA A 181 -20.03 8.68 11.67
C ALA A 181 -19.10 7.49 11.95
N ALA A 182 -18.39 7.52 13.08
CA ALA A 182 -17.55 6.42 13.53
C ALA A 182 -18.37 5.16 13.79
N ALA A 183 -19.49 5.28 14.53
CA ALA A 183 -20.36 4.15 14.83
C ALA A 183 -20.91 3.48 13.55
N LYS A 184 -21.30 4.28 12.56
CA LYS A 184 -21.77 3.78 11.26
C LYS A 184 -20.66 3.03 10.52
N PHE A 185 -19.44 3.58 10.45
CA PHE A 185 -18.32 2.91 9.79
C PHE A 185 -17.95 1.60 10.48
N ILE A 186 -17.90 1.58 11.81
CA ILE A 186 -17.57 0.39 12.62
C ILE A 186 -18.58 -0.73 12.37
N THR A 187 -19.86 -0.40 12.29
CA THR A 187 -20.94 -1.40 12.16
C THR A 187 -21.19 -1.83 10.72
N GLU A 188 -21.30 -0.89 9.79
CA GLU A 188 -21.66 -1.16 8.39
C GLU A 188 -20.45 -1.58 7.55
N THR A 189 -19.29 -0.94 7.74
CA THR A 189 -18.09 -1.17 6.91
C THR A 189 -17.16 -2.20 7.53
N ALA A 190 -16.83 -2.05 8.82
CA ALA A 190 -15.92 -2.97 9.49
C ALA A 190 -16.62 -4.25 10.00
N GLY A 191 -17.95 -4.22 10.15
CA GLY A 191 -18.74 -5.37 10.63
C GLY A 191 -18.48 -5.71 12.09
N TRP A 192 -18.05 -4.74 12.90
CA TRP A 192 -17.73 -4.90 14.31
C TRP A 192 -18.90 -4.47 15.20
N LYS A 193 -18.87 -4.87 16.48
CA LYS A 193 -19.92 -4.53 17.44
C LYS A 193 -19.40 -3.56 18.49
N VAL A 194 -20.12 -2.47 18.68
CA VAL A 194 -19.88 -1.54 19.79
C VAL A 194 -20.61 -2.07 21.02
N GLY A 195 -19.89 -2.39 22.08
CA GLY A 195 -20.47 -2.82 23.35
C GLY A 195 -20.92 -1.64 24.21
N ASP A 196 -21.84 -1.91 25.14
CA ASP A 196 -22.35 -0.93 26.11
C ASP A 196 -21.28 -0.49 27.14
N ASP A 197 -20.16 -1.20 27.17
CA ASP A 197 -18.96 -0.96 27.99
C ASP A 197 -17.98 0.05 27.36
N GLY A 198 -18.29 0.60 26.19
CA GLY A 198 -17.41 1.52 25.46
C GLY A 198 -16.28 0.81 24.71
N LEU A 199 -16.34 -0.53 24.60
CA LEU A 199 -15.38 -1.35 23.88
C LEU A 199 -15.95 -1.84 22.55
N VAL A 200 -15.14 -1.76 21.50
CA VAL A 200 -15.44 -2.29 20.18
C VAL A 200 -14.91 -3.70 20.07
N LYS A 201 -15.81 -4.66 19.83
CA LYS A 201 -15.49 -6.09 19.71
C LYS A 201 -15.24 -6.45 18.26
N VAL A 202 -14.00 -6.83 17.98
CA VAL A 202 -13.52 -7.29 16.68
C VAL A 202 -13.76 -8.80 16.56
N PRO A 203 -14.38 -9.28 15.46
CA PRO A 203 -14.55 -10.71 15.21
C PRO A 203 -13.23 -11.47 15.18
N ARG A 204 -13.24 -12.70 15.69
CA ARG A 204 -12.06 -13.56 15.62
C ARG A 204 -11.77 -13.95 14.18
N ASN A 205 -10.51 -13.89 13.80
CA ASN A 205 -9.99 -14.27 12.50
C ASN A 205 -8.64 -14.98 12.66
N PRO A 206 -8.10 -15.61 11.60
CA PRO A 206 -6.84 -16.35 11.69
C PRO A 206 -5.65 -15.50 12.15
N GLU A 207 -5.69 -14.18 11.98
CA GLU A 207 -4.59 -13.25 12.29
C GLU A 207 -4.64 -12.76 13.74
N ASN A 208 -5.83 -12.54 14.31
CA ASN A 208 -6.01 -12.08 15.69
C ASN A 208 -6.19 -13.22 16.71
N GLU A 209 -6.20 -14.47 16.24
CA GLU A 209 -6.19 -15.65 17.10
C GLU A 209 -4.78 -16.04 17.53
N ALA A 210 -4.63 -16.33 18.83
CA ALA A 210 -3.36 -16.75 19.40
C ALA A 210 -3.09 -18.18 18.94
N ARG A 211 -2.21 -18.34 17.95
CA ARG A 211 -1.81 -19.65 17.46
C ARG A 211 -0.75 -20.23 18.39
N LYS A 212 -0.96 -21.46 18.87
CA LYS A 212 0.12 -22.22 19.50
C LYS A 212 1.09 -22.65 18.39
N ALA A 213 2.28 -22.07 18.37
CA ALA A 213 3.36 -22.57 17.53
C ALA A 213 3.94 -23.82 18.20
N GLU A 214 3.46 -25.00 17.84
CA GLU A 214 4.19 -26.24 18.14
C GLU A 214 5.36 -26.34 17.16
N VAL A 215 6.54 -25.90 17.61
CA VAL A 215 7.78 -26.12 16.87
C VAL A 215 8.14 -27.59 17.05
N ARG A 216 7.67 -28.43 16.14
CA ARG A 216 8.14 -29.80 15.98
C ARG A 216 9.00 -29.83 14.73
N GLU A 217 10.25 -30.24 14.87
CA GLU A 217 11.09 -30.56 13.71
C GLU A 217 10.52 -31.82 13.08
N ASP A 218 9.91 -31.67 11.89
CA ASP A 218 9.49 -32.79 11.07
C ASP A 218 10.67 -33.26 10.23
N VAL A 219 11.49 -34.14 10.82
CA VAL A 219 12.63 -34.74 10.14
C VAL A 219 12.16 -36.02 9.45
N ASN A 220 11.86 -35.93 8.16
CA ASN A 220 11.53 -37.09 7.34
C ASN A 220 12.81 -37.82 6.87
N VAL A 221 12.76 -39.16 6.79
CA VAL A 221 13.82 -40.02 6.25
C VAL A 221 14.25 -39.57 4.84
N ASP A 222 13.32 -39.02 4.04
CA ASP A 222 13.62 -38.47 2.71
C ASP A 222 14.66 -37.33 2.75
N MET A 223 14.74 -36.57 3.85
CA MET A 223 15.72 -35.50 4.03
C MET A 223 17.15 -36.05 4.18
N PHE A 224 17.29 -37.31 4.59
CA PHE A 224 18.57 -38.02 4.67
C PHE A 224 18.92 -38.80 3.40
N SER A 225 18.03 -38.87 2.41
CA SER A 225 18.21 -39.65 1.17
C SER A 225 19.52 -39.33 0.45
N ARG A 226 19.93 -38.05 0.41
CA ARG A 226 21.20 -37.62 -0.19
C ARG A 226 22.43 -38.13 0.55
N VAL A 227 22.37 -38.20 1.89
CA VAL A 227 23.46 -38.71 2.72
C VAL A 227 23.57 -40.22 2.60
N ILE A 228 22.44 -40.92 2.66
CA ILE A 228 22.37 -42.38 2.51
C ILE A 228 22.86 -42.80 1.12
N ARG A 229 22.43 -42.10 0.07
CA ARG A 229 22.87 -42.38 -1.30
C ARG A 229 24.38 -42.21 -1.47
N ARG A 230 24.94 -41.12 -0.97
CA ARG A 230 26.37 -40.85 -1.04
C ARG A 230 27.20 -41.90 -0.28
N ALA A 231 26.73 -42.29 0.91
CA ALA A 231 27.39 -43.34 1.69
C ALA A 231 27.39 -44.70 0.98
N TRP A 232 26.32 -45.03 0.25
CA TRP A 232 26.26 -46.24 -0.56
C TRP A 232 27.18 -46.19 -1.78
N GLU A 233 27.21 -45.05 -2.49
CA GLU A 233 28.08 -44.85 -3.65
C GLU A 233 29.58 -44.93 -3.28
N GLU A 234 29.98 -44.39 -2.11
CA GLU A 234 31.36 -44.48 -1.60
C GLU A 234 31.77 -45.89 -1.15
N GLN A 235 30.82 -46.77 -0.81
CA GLN A 235 31.09 -48.14 -0.36
C GLN A 235 31.14 -49.16 -1.51
N THR A 236 30.63 -48.79 -2.68
CA THR A 236 30.54 -49.66 -3.88
C THR A 236 31.61 -49.32 -4.93
N ALA A 237 32.47 -48.35 -4.65
CA ALA A 237 33.65 -47.97 -5.43
C ALA A 237 34.93 -48.56 -4.81
#